data_AF-A0A5M3PTZ0-F1
#
_entry.id   AF-A0A5M3PTZ0-F1
#
_cell.length_a   1.000
_cell.length_b   1.000
_cell.length_c   1.000
_cell.angle_alpha   90.00
_cell.angle_beta   90.00
_cell.angle_gamma   90.00
#
_symmetry.space_group_name_H-M   'P 1'
#
loop_
_entity.id
_entity.type
_entity.pdbx_description
1 polymer ?
#
loop_
_entity_poly.entity_id
_entity_poly.type
_entity_poly.pdbx_seq_one_letter_code
_entity_poly.pdbx_strand_id
1 'polypeptide(L)' 'MTFVILNLKDGRRLYGWPKEWPLEPDKGQFYIMLPAWILEDGSQLDLPELDGVLIRADDVKWVEFLRFEEKTNDE' A
#
# COMPACT_ATOMS: atom_id res chain seq x y z
N MET A 1 0.46 -13.55 0.93
CA MET A 1 0.37 -12.14 0.51
C MET A 1 0.67 -11.27 1.71
N THR A 2 1.26 -10.10 1.50
CA THR A 2 1.71 -9.17 2.53
C THR A 2 1.11 -7.78 2.29
N PHE A 3 1.21 -6.89 3.27
CA PHE A 3 0.92 -5.48 3.07
C PHE A 3 1.95 -4.86 2.13
N VAL A 4 1.51 -3.85 1.38
CA VAL A 4 2.33 -3.17 0.39
C VAL A 4 2.33 -1.67 0.64
N ILE A 5 3.30 -1.00 0.03
CA ILE A 5 3.31 0.46 -0.10
C ILE A 5 3.26 0.80 -1.58
N LEU A 6 2.20 1.50 -1.99
CA LEU A 6 2.15 2.15 -3.30
C LEU A 6 2.89 3.49 -3.21
N ASN A 7 3.98 3.61 -3.96
CA ASN A 7 4.68 4.88 -4.13
C ASN A 7 4.06 5.61 -5.32
N LEU A 8 3.35 6.71 -5.08
CA LEU A 8 2.66 7.46 -6.12
C LEU A 8 3.60 8.42 -6.86
N LYS A 9 3.30 8.72 -8.12
CA LYS A 9 4.09 9.63 -8.96
C LYS A 9 4.20 11.06 -8.39
N ASP A 10 3.25 11.46 -7.53
CA ASP A 10 3.23 12.75 -6.85
C ASP A 10 4.02 12.79 -5.52
N GLY A 11 4.65 11.69 -5.14
CA GLY A 11 5.45 11.57 -3.92
C GLY A 11 4.70 11.08 -2.69
N ARG A 12 3.37 10.94 -2.75
CA ARG A 12 2.59 10.33 -1.66
C ARG A 12 2.83 8.82 -1.61
N ARG A 13 2.67 8.25 -0.41
CA ARG A 13 2.88 6.82 -0.13
C ARG A 13 1.66 6.24 0.56
N LEU A 14 1.03 5.25 -0.05
CA LEU A 14 -0.15 4.58 0.50
C LEU A 14 0.22 3.17 0.96
N TYR A 15 0.12 2.92 2.25
CA TYR A 15 0.20 1.59 2.85
C TYR A 15 -1.16 0.90 2.80
N GLY A 16 -1.17 -0.42 2.63
CA GLY A 16 -2.37 -1.23 2.88
C GLY A 16 -2.31 -2.63 2.30
N TRP A 17 -3.45 -3.33 2.36
CA TRP A 17 -3.60 -4.68 1.82
C TRP A 17 -4.12 -4.64 0.38
N PRO A 18 -3.38 -5.19 -0.60
CA PRO A 18 -3.81 -5.17 -1.99
C PRO A 18 -4.83 -6.28 -2.24
N LYS A 19 -6.11 -5.90 -2.23
CA LYS A 19 -7.24 -6.81 -2.49
C LYS A 19 -7.38 -7.12 -3.98
N GLU A 20 -7.11 -6.13 -4.84
CA GLU A 20 -7.06 -6.29 -6.29
C GLU A 20 -5.82 -5.61 -6.86
N TRP A 21 -5.25 -6.26 -7.88
CA TRP A 21 -4.10 -5.78 -8.64
C TRP A 21 -4.52 -5.47 -10.07
N PRO A 22 -3.92 -4.46 -10.72
CA PRO A 22 -4.11 -4.27 -12.15
C PRO A 22 -3.48 -5.43 -12.92
N LEU A 23 -4.07 -5.77 -14.08
CA LEU A 23 -3.53 -6.81 -14.97
C LEU A 23 -2.31 -6.32 -15.76
N GLU A 24 -2.28 -5.02 -16.06
CA GLU A 24 -1.17 -4.36 -16.77
C GLU A 24 -0.61 -3.25 -15.87
N PRO A 25 0.71 -3.00 -15.89
CA PRO A 25 1.35 -2.07 -14.95
C PRO A 25 0.88 -0.61 -15.09
N ASP A 26 0.34 -0.23 -16.25
CA ASP A 26 -0.10 1.13 -16.58
C ASP A 26 -1.63 1.22 -16.85
N LYS A 27 -2.37 0.12 -16.74
CA LYS A 27 -3.82 0.10 -16.98
C LYS A 27 -4.60 -0.54 -15.84
N GLY A 28 -5.78 0.03 -15.57
CA GLY A 28 -6.66 -0.42 -14.49
C GLY A 28 -6.30 0.24 -13.16
N GLN A 29 -6.53 -0.49 -12.07
CA GLN A 29 -6.47 0.06 -10.72
C GLN A 29 -6.03 -0.98 -9.69
N PHE A 30 -5.40 -0.49 -8.64
CA PHE A 30 -5.23 -1.18 -7.37
C PHE A 30 -6.45 -0.93 -6.50
N TYR A 31 -6.92 -1.96 -5.79
CA TYR A 31 -7.82 -1.80 -4.66
C TYR A 31 -7.08 -2.12 -3.37
N ILE A 32 -6.83 -1.09 -2.56
CA ILE A 32 -6.09 -1.18 -1.30
C ILE A 32 -7.06 -1.10 -0.13
N MET A 33 -7.17 -2.18 0.64
CA MET A 33 -7.93 -2.25 1.90
C MET A 33 -7.06 -1.85 3.09
N LEU A 34 -7.71 -1.49 4.21
CA LEU A 34 -7.05 -1.01 5.42
C LEU A 34 -5.99 0.07 5.12
N PRO A 35 -6.37 1.14 4.39
CA PRO A 35 -5.41 2.08 3.87
C PRO A 35 -4.88 3.03 4.95
N ALA A 36 -3.59 3.35 4.87
CA ALA A 36 -2.96 4.38 5.68
C ALA A 36 -2.00 5.21 4.82
N TRP A 37 -2.03 6.54 4.96
CA TRP A 37 -1.01 7.39 4.36
C TRP A 37 0.28 7.33 5.17
N ILE A 38 1.41 7.13 4.51
CA ILE A 38 2.72 7.30 5.15
C ILE A 38 3.15 8.76 4.99
N LEU A 39 3.19 9.48 6.10
CA LEU A 39 3.56 10.89 6.15
C LEU A 39 5.07 11.07 5.92
N GLU A 40 5.52 12.33 5.77
CA GLU A 40 6.92 12.65 5.51
C GLU A 40 7.85 12.24 6.65
N ASP A 41 7.36 12.29 7.90
CA ASP A 41 8.07 11.86 9.10
C ASP A 41 8.13 10.33 9.27
N GLY A 42 7.51 9.58 8.36
CA GLY A 42 7.44 8.12 8.39
C GLY A 42 6.32 7.56 9.26
N SER A 43 5.54 8.40 9.94
CA SER A 43 4.35 7.96 10.66
C SER A 43 3.23 7.55 9.69
N GLN A 44 2.32 6.73 10.19
CA GLN A 44 1.13 6.30 9.45
C GLN A 44 -0.09 7.07 9.93
N LEU A 45 -0.87 7.58 8.98
CA LEU A 45 -2.20 8.14 9.20
C LEU A 45 -3.24 7.16 8.65
N ASP A 46 -3.83 6.39 9.55
CA ASP A 46 -4.90 5.44 9.24
C ASP A 46 -6.15 6.15 8.73
N LEU A 47 -6.89 5.48 7.84
CA LEU A 47 -8.18 5.93 7.30
C LEU A 47 -9.31 4.98 7.74
N PRO A 48 -9.67 4.95 9.04
CA PRO A 48 -10.53 3.91 9.63
C PRO A 48 -11.97 3.94 9.11
N GLU A 49 -12.43 5.05 8.55
CA GLU A 49 -13.74 5.18 7.92
C GLU A 49 -13.83 4.57 6.51
N LEU A 50 -12.70 4.15 5.93
CA LEU A 50 -12.64 3.58 4.59
C LEU A 50 -12.42 2.07 4.62
N ASP A 51 -13.27 1.32 3.90
CA ASP A 51 -13.00 -0.10 3.61
C ASP A 51 -11.78 -0.26 2.68
N GLY A 52 -11.57 0.71 1.78
CA GLY A 52 -10.39 0.76 0.92
C GLY A 52 -10.41 1.94 -0.05
N VAL A 53 -9.33 2.05 -0.84
CA VAL A 53 -9.12 3.11 -1.83
C VAL A 53 -8.76 2.49 -3.19
N LEU A 54 -9.34 3.04 -4.26
CA LEU A 54 -8.94 2.74 -5.63
C LEU A 54 -7.87 3.72 -6.10
N ILE A 55 -6.74 3.19 -6.58
CA ILE A 55 -5.63 3.97 -7.15
C ILE A 55 -5.39 3.51 -8.57
N ARG A 56 -5.34 4.44 -9.54
CA ARG A 56 -5.05 4.09 -10.93
C ARG A 56 -3.63 3.51 -11.03
N ALA A 57 -3.46 2.46 -11.83
CA ALA A 57 -2.16 1.83 -12.02
C ALA A 57 -1.12 2.84 -12.53
N ASP A 58 -1.51 3.71 -13.47
CA ASP A 58 -0.65 4.75 -14.01
C ASP A 58 -0.32 5.87 -12.99
N ASP A 59 -0.96 5.97 -11.82
CA ASP A 59 -0.50 6.92 -10.80
C ASP A 59 0.58 6.32 -9.89
N VAL A 60 0.83 5.01 -9.98
CA VAL A 60 1.81 4.28 -9.15
C VAL A 60 3.16 4.23 -9.88
N LYS A 61 4.21 4.65 -9.17
CA LYS A 61 5.59 4.64 -9.66
C LYS A 61 6.26 3.29 -9.44
N TRP A 62 6.06 2.69 -8.26
CA TRP A 62 6.43 1.31 -7.93
C TRP A 62 5.67 0.84 -6.68
N VAL A 63 5.78 -0.47 -6.39
CA VAL A 63 5.19 -1.11 -5.21
C VAL A 63 6.27 -1.75 -4.37
N GLU A 64 6.23 -1.51 -3.05
CA GLU A 64 7.10 -2.17 -2.08
C GLU A 64 6.32 -3.26 -1.34
N PHE A 65 6.95 -4.42 -1.14
CA PHE A 65 6.36 -5.55 -0.43
C PHE A 65 6.98 -5.65 0.96
N LEU A 66 6.15 -5.62 2.00
CA LEU A 66 6.64 -5.65 3.36
C LEU A 66 7.00 -7.08 3.77
N ARG A 67 8.16 -7.22 4.41
CA ARG A 67 8.57 -8.47 5.03
C ARG A 67 8.06 -8.50 6.46
N PHE A 68 7.30 -9.52 6.81
CA PHE A 68 7.09 -9.85 8.21
C PHE A 68 8.34 -10.59 8.69
N GLU A 69 9.03 -10.02 9.66
CA GLU A 69 9.96 -10.81 10.47
C GLU A 69 9.12 -11.52 11.52
N GLU A 70 9.04 -12.86 11.42
CA GLU A 70 8.60 -13.66 12.56
C GLU A 70 9.61 -13.38 13.67
N LYS A 71 9.17 -12.77 14.77
CA LYS A 71 9.97 -12.76 15.99
C LYS A 71 10.13 -14.23 16.38
N THR A 72 11.31 -14.80 16.14
CA THR A 72 11.73 -15.99 16.88
C THR A 72 11.68 -15.58 18.34
N ASN A 73 10.70 -16.10 19.08
CA ASN A 73 10.75 -16.10 20.52
C ASN A 73 11.93 -16.99 20.89
N ASP A 74 13.11 -16.40 20.98
CA ASP A 74 14.22 -17.03 21.67
C ASP A 74 13.82 -17.03 23.16
N GLU A 75 13.37 -18.20 23.63
CA GLU A 75 13.16 -18.53 25.05
C GLU A 75 14.46 -18.43 25.86
#